data_AF-A0A923NXL3-F1
#
_entry.id   AF-A0A923NXL3-F1
#
_cell.length_a   1.000
_cell.length_b   1.000
_cell.length_c   1.000
_cell.angle_alpha   90.00
_cell.angle_beta   90.00
_cell.angle_gamma   90.00
#
_symmetry.space_group_name_H-M   'P 1'
#
loop_
_entity.id
_entity.type
_entity.pdbx_description
1 polymer ?
#
loop_
_entity_poly.entity_id
_entity_poly.type
_entity_poly.pdbx_seq_one_letter_code
_entity_poly.pdbx_strand_id
1 'polypeptide(L)'
;MSEPANYAVFLFPQAIEMLGVAIKPYLREGSVGPHIVCSEVDASGPLFQMTLIGAGPDQQRLELELMLPVSMVRLVMSMHGEQEIGFMARP
;
A
#
# COMPACT_ATOMS: atom_id res chain seq x y z
N MET A 1 -11.98 19.50 -6.21
CA MET A 1 -11.61 18.58 -5.12
C MET A 1 -10.94 17.41 -5.79
N SER A 2 -9.63 17.24 -5.62
CA SER A 2 -8.92 16.10 -6.19
C SER A 2 -9.41 14.82 -5.52
N GLU A 3 -9.73 13.79 -6.30
CA GLU A 3 -10.07 12.47 -5.77
C GLU A 3 -8.96 11.99 -4.81
N PRO A 4 -9.29 11.22 -3.75
CA PRO A 4 -8.27 10.70 -2.85
C PRO A 4 -7.29 9.86 -3.67
N ALA A 5 -6.05 10.33 -3.76
CA ALA A 5 -4.99 9.57 -4.40
C ALA A 5 -4.76 8.32 -3.54
N ASN A 6 -4.98 7.15 -4.11
CA ASN A 6 -4.64 5.89 -3.46
C ASN A 6 -3.31 5.42 -4.02
N TYR A 7 -2.39 5.05 -3.15
CA TYR A 7 -1.09 4.52 -3.54
C TYR A 7 -1.09 3.01 -3.45
N ALA A 8 -0.38 2.39 -4.39
CA ALA A 8 -0.02 0.98 -4.34
C ALA A 8 1.48 0.86 -4.10
N VAL A 9 1.87 0.29 -2.97
CA VAL A 9 3.27 0.11 -2.57
C VAL A 9 3.65 -1.36 -2.71
N PHE A 10 4.63 -1.62 -3.57
CA PHE A 10 5.17 -2.96 -3.80
C PHE A 10 6.49 -3.07 -3.05
N LEU A 11 6.62 -4.15 -2.29
CA LEU A 11 7.87 -4.48 -1.63
C LEU A 11 8.68 -5.47 -2.47
N PHE A 12 9.98 -5.55 -2.24
CA PHE A 12 10.77 -6.66 -2.75
C PHE A 12 10.32 -7.98 -2.08
N PRO A 13 10.34 -9.14 -2.77
CA PRO A 13 9.94 -10.42 -2.18
C PRO A 13 10.67 -10.75 -0.88
N GLN A 14 11.98 -10.51 -0.84
CA GLN A 14 12.81 -10.66 0.36
C GLN A 14 12.38 -9.80 1.54
N ALA A 15 11.78 -8.62 1.29
CA ALA A 15 11.24 -7.77 2.33
C ALA A 15 9.93 -8.34 2.89
N ILE A 16 9.06 -8.88 2.04
CA ILE A 16 7.82 -9.57 2.46
C ILE A 16 8.17 -10.78 3.33
N GLU A 17 9.15 -11.57 2.92
CA GLU A 17 9.64 -12.73 3.69
C GLU A 17 10.19 -12.31 5.04
N MET A 18 11.05 -11.29 5.08
CA MET A 18 11.69 -10.83 6.32
C MET A 18 10.72 -10.18 7.31
N LEU A 19 9.77 -9.37 6.81
CA LEU A 19 8.74 -8.75 7.65
C LEU A 19 7.69 -9.76 8.12
N GLY A 20 7.49 -10.83 7.33
CA GLY A 20 6.72 -12.00 7.72
C GLY A 20 5.28 -11.67 8.11
N VAL A 21 4.83 -12.21 9.24
CA VAL A 21 3.42 -12.16 9.66
C VAL A 21 2.91 -10.74 9.96
N ALA A 22 3.81 -9.78 10.24
CA ALA A 22 3.42 -8.42 10.60
C ALA A 22 2.75 -7.67 9.44
N ILE A 23 3.17 -7.93 8.19
CA ILE A 23 2.68 -7.18 7.03
C ILE A 23 1.57 -7.90 6.28
N LYS A 24 1.40 -9.21 6.53
CA LYS A 24 0.40 -10.06 5.85
C LYS A 24 -1.02 -9.50 5.88
N PRO A 25 -1.54 -8.94 6.99
CA PRO A 25 -2.91 -8.40 7.02
C PRO A 25 -3.12 -7.21 6.06
N TYR A 26 -2.04 -6.56 5.63
CA TYR A 26 -2.08 -5.34 4.81
C TYR A 26 -1.72 -5.59 3.35
N LEU A 27 -1.28 -6.80 3.00
CA LEU A 27 -1.07 -7.19 1.61
C LEU A 27 -2.41 -7.46 0.93
N ARG A 28 -2.59 -6.84 -0.24
CA ARG A 28 -3.60 -7.20 -1.21
C ARG A 28 -2.94 -8.02 -2.31
N GLU A 29 -3.59 -9.12 -2.66
CA GLU A 29 -3.28 -9.88 -3.86
C GLU A 29 -4.06 -9.28 -5.03
N GLY A 30 -3.42 -9.15 -6.19
CA GLY A 30 -4.04 -8.58 -7.39
C GLY A 30 -3.33 -9.04 -8.65
N SER A 31 -3.85 -8.63 -9.81
CA SER A 31 -3.30 -8.98 -11.14
C SER A 31 -1.83 -8.55 -11.34
N VAL A 32 -1.39 -7.56 -10.56
CA VAL A 32 -0.02 -6.99 -10.57
C VAL A 32 0.88 -7.54 -9.46
N GLY A 33 0.39 -8.53 -8.70
CA GLY A 33 1.10 -9.14 -7.57
C GLY A 33 0.83 -8.48 -6.21
N PRO A 34 1.52 -8.93 -5.14
CA PRO A 34 1.28 -8.49 -3.77
C PRO A 34 1.71 -7.04 -3.55
N HIS A 35 0.80 -6.24 -2.99
CA HIS A 35 1.03 -4.82 -2.73
C HIS A 35 0.24 -4.33 -1.51
N ILE A 36 0.67 -3.22 -0.93
CA ILE A 36 -0.04 -2.51 0.13
C ILE A 36 -0.77 -1.32 -0.48
N VAL A 37 -2.02 -1.08 -0.08
CA VAL A 37 -2.79 0.10 -0.49
C VAL A 37 -2.84 1.10 0.67
N CYS A 38 -2.46 2.34 0.41
CA CYS A 38 -2.42 3.41 1.40
C CYS A 38 -2.91 4.75 0.82
N SER A 39 -3.32 5.67 1.69
CA SER A 39 -3.80 7.01 1.28
C SER A 39 -2.69 8.03 1.17
N GLU A 40 -1.57 7.80 1.87
CA GLU A 40 -0.43 8.71 1.91
C GLU A 40 0.88 7.91 1.91
N VAL A 41 1.95 8.54 1.40
CA VAL A 41 3.32 8.02 1.39
C VAL A 41 4.31 9.14 1.65
N ASP A 42 5.37 8.87 2.40
CA ASP A 42 6.55 9.74 2.55
C ASP A 42 7.83 8.90 2.42
N ALA A 43 8.71 9.34 1.51
CA ALA A 43 10.00 8.70 1.24
C ALA A 43 11.19 9.66 1.45
N SER A 44 10.97 10.80 2.11
CA SER A 44 12.00 11.83 2.33
C SER A 44 13.04 11.43 3.39
N GLY A 45 12.70 10.47 4.25
CA GLY A 45 13.53 9.99 5.35
C GLY A 45 14.22 8.64 5.12
N PRO A 46 14.90 8.10 6.15
CA PRO A 46 15.51 6.77 6.10
C PRO A 46 14.47 5.63 6.08
N LEU A 47 13.25 5.93 6.52
CA LEU A 47 12.10 5.04 6.47
C LEU A 47 11.12 5.56 5.42
N PHE A 48 10.53 4.64 4.68
CA PHE A 48 9.35 4.85 3.89
C PHE A 48 8.13 4.74 4.81
N GLN A 49 7.36 5.81 4.89
CA GLN A 49 6.18 5.92 5.71
C GLN A 49 4.94 5.83 4.81
N MET A 50 3.90 5.19 5.29
CA MET A 50 2.62 5.12 4.59
C MET A 50 1.46 5.08 5.57
N THR A 51 0.35 5.71 5.20
CA THR A 51 -0.86 5.79 6.03
C THR A 51 -1.93 4.87 5.45
N LEU A 52 -2.31 3.84 6.20
CA LEU A 52 -3.35 2.89 5.86
C LEU A 52 -4.65 3.26 6.56
N ILE A 53 -5.76 3.13 5.84
CA ILE A 53 -7.10 3.37 6.38
C ILE A 53 -7.84 2.04 6.43
N GLY A 54 -8.20 1.63 7.64
CA GLY A 54 -8.98 0.43 7.92
C GLY A 54 -10.31 0.76 8.58
N ALA A 55 -11.18 -0.25 8.66
CA ALA A 55 -12.36 -0.23 9.51
C ALA A 55 -12.12 -1.13 10.72
N GLY A 56 -12.26 -0.59 11.91
CA GLY A 56 -12.25 -1.35 13.16
C GLY A 56 -13.53 -2.16 13.36
N PRO A 57 -13.60 -2.98 14.43
CA PRO A 57 -14.73 -3.87 14.72
C PRO A 57 -16.11 -3.17 14.76
N ASP A 58 -16.14 -1.90 15.17
CA ASP A 58 -17.36 -1.10 15.31
C ASP A 58 -17.55 -0.07 14.18
N GLN A 59 -17.04 -0.35 12.98
CA GLN A 59 -17.01 0.59 11.83
C GLN A 59 -16.27 1.91 12.12
N GLN A 60 -15.52 1.99 13.22
CA GLN A 60 -14.68 3.14 13.49
C GLN A 60 -13.54 3.18 12.48
N ARG A 61 -13.32 4.34 11.85
CA ARG A 61 -12.18 4.55 10.95
C ARG A 61 -10.90 4.44 11.78
N LEU A 62 -10.09 3.44 11.47
CA LEU A 62 -8.78 3.23 12.08
C LEU A 62 -7.72 3.68 11.08
N GLU A 63 -6.80 4.51 11.55
CA GLU A 63 -5.64 4.94 10.79
C GLU A 63 -4.39 4.24 11.34
N LEU A 64 -3.62 3.63 10.45
CA LEU A 64 -2.37 2.95 10.79
C LEU A 64 -1.24 3.58 10.00
N GLU A 65 -0.25 4.10 10.71
CA GLU A 65 1.01 4.52 10.12
C GLU A 65 1.98 3.33 10.09
N LEU A 66 2.44 2.97 8.90
CA LEU A 66 3.38 1.87 8.69
C LEU A 66 4.70 2.44 8.18
N MET A 67 5.79 2.10 8.88
CA MET A 67 7.14 2.54 8.54
C MET A 67 8.04 1.35 8.27
N LEU A 68 8.77 1.39 7.16
CA LEU A 68 9.74 0.36 6.78
C LEU A 68 10.96 0.99 6.11
N PRO A 69 12.14 0.35 6.10
CA PRO A 69 13.30 0.87 5.39
C PRO A 69 13.00 1.11 3.91
N VAL A 70 13.39 2.27 3.37
CA VAL A 70 13.12 2.64 1.96
C VAL A 70 13.65 1.59 0.99
N SER A 71 14.77 0.92 1.33
CA SER A 71 15.38 -0.16 0.54
C SER A 71 14.48 -1.40 0.35
N MET A 72 13.41 -1.55 1.13
CA MET A 72 12.44 -2.62 0.98
C MET A 72 11.37 -2.33 -0.07
N VAL A 73 11.20 -1.06 -0.45
CA VAL A 73 10.21 -0.63 -1.43
C VAL A 73 10.78 -0.82 -2.83
N ARG A 74 10.04 -1.57 -3.64
CA ARG A 74 10.38 -1.86 -5.03
C ARG A 74 9.74 -0.86 -6.00
N LEU A 75 8.50 -0.47 -5.73
CA LEU A 75 7.71 0.43 -6.59
C LEU A 75 6.60 1.09 -5.78
N VAL A 76 6.35 2.37 -6.06
CA VAL A 76 5.16 3.10 -5.58
C VAL A 76 4.39 3.59 -6.79
N MET A 77 3.11 3.27 -6.87
CA MET A 77 2.21 3.77 -7.91
C MET A 77 1.15 4.67 -7.27
N SER A 78 0.93 5.85 -7.86
CA SER A 78 -0.18 6.72 -7.50
C SER A 78 -1.35 6.46 -8.43
N MET A 79 -2.55 6.31 -7.87
CA MET A 79 -3.79 6.18 -8.62
C MET A 79 -4.70 7.36 -8.37
N HIS A 80 -5.35 7.81 -9.44
CA HIS A 80 -6.43 8.79 -9.39
C HIS A 80 -7.70 8.10 -9.88
N GLY A 81 -8.73 8.02 -9.02
CA GLY A 81 -10.02 7.36 -9.31
C GLY A 81 -10.25 6.05 -8.54
N GLU A 82 -11.44 5.46 -8.70
CA GLU A 82 -11.88 4.24 -8.00
C GLU A 82 -11.49 2.92 -8.71
N GLN A 83 -10.70 2.97 -9.79
CA GLN A 83 -10.36 1.77 -10.55
C GLN A 83 -9.27 0.92 -9.86
N GLU A 84 -9.35 -0.40 -10.04
CA GLU A 84 -8.35 -1.33 -9.52
C GLU A 84 -6.99 -1.19 -10.23
N ILE A 85 -5.91 -1.43 -9.47
CA ILE A 85 -4.53 -1.42 -9.96
C ILE A 85 -4.35 -2.55 -10.99
N GLY A 86 -3.82 -2.23 -12.17
CA GLY A 86 -3.50 -3.22 -13.21
C GLY A 86 -4.53 -3.30 -14.32
N PHE A 87 -4.81 -2.17 -14.98
CA PHE A 87 -5.76 -2.06 -16.07
C PHE A 87 -5.53 -3.12 -17.16
N MET A 88 -6.48 -4.05 -17.31
CA MET A 88 -6.74 -4.73 -18.57
C MET A 88 -8.08 -4.21 -19.08
N ALA A 89 -8.03 -3.30 -20.05
CA ALA A 89 -9.20 -2.95 -20.84
C ALA A 89 -9.67 -4.22 -21.55
N ARG A 90 -10.88 -4.69 -21.24
CA ARG A 90 -11.51 -5.77 -22.01
C ARG A 90 -11.82 -5.23 -23.42
N PRO A 91 -11.49 -5.96 -24.51
CA PRO A 91 -12.02 -5.65 -25.84
C PRO A 91 -13.53 -5.94 -25.93
#